data_AF-A0A950JJ05-F1
#
_entry.id   AF-A0A950JJ05-F1
#
_cell.length_a   1.000
_cell.length_b   1.000
_cell.length_c   1.000
_cell.angle_alpha   90.00
_cell.angle_beta   90.00
_cell.angle_gamma   90.00
#
_symmetry.space_group_name_H-M   'P 1'
#
loop_
_entity.id
_entity.type
_entity.pdbx_description
1 polymer ?
#
loop_
_entity_poly.entity_id
_entity_poly.type
_entity_poly.pdbx_seq_one_letter_code
_entity_poly.pdbx_strand_id
1 'polypeptide(L)'
;MLISADRLNAQALNVEFVAASIRLTLTDGRAISAPLAWSPRLRDASNAQRANWRLIGQGEGVHWPDLDEDVSVNTLLGLPT
;
A
#
# COMPACT_ATOMS: atom_id res chain seq x y z
N MET A 1 3.92 24.68 -4.96
CA MET A 1 4.41 23.30 -4.77
C MET A 1 3.99 22.50 -5.97
N LEU A 2 4.91 22.18 -6.89
CA LEU A 2 4.62 21.39 -8.08
C LEU A 2 4.70 19.91 -7.70
N ILE A 3 3.55 19.25 -7.60
CA ILE A 3 3.49 17.80 -7.60
C ILE A 3 3.65 17.43 -9.08
N SER A 4 4.81 16.87 -9.48
CA SER A 4 5.01 16.39 -10.85
C SER A 4 3.92 15.39 -11.22
N ALA A 5 3.43 15.44 -12.46
CA ALA A 5 2.34 14.60 -12.98
C ALA A 5 2.57 13.09 -12.74
N ASP A 6 3.83 12.66 -12.67
CA ASP A 6 4.21 11.27 -12.33
C ASP A 6 3.68 10.81 -10.98
N ARG A 7 3.51 11.71 -10.01
CA ARG A 7 2.95 11.35 -8.70
C ARG A 7 1.44 11.11 -8.75
N LEU A 8 0.71 11.64 -9.73
CA LEU A 8 -0.74 11.46 -9.85
C LEU A 8 -1.13 10.09 -10.42
N ASN A 9 -0.22 9.42 -11.14
CA ASN A 9 -0.51 8.15 -11.83
C ASN A 9 0.12 6.92 -11.15
N ALA A 10 0.62 7.08 -9.93
CA ALA A 10 1.35 6.04 -9.23
C ALA A 10 0.37 5.11 -8.51
N GLN A 11 0.01 4.01 -9.17
CA GLN A 11 -0.91 2.98 -8.68
C GLN A 11 -0.11 1.79 -8.13
N ALA A 12 -0.63 1.11 -7.12
CA ALA A 12 -0.03 -0.11 -6.60
C ALA A 12 -0.07 -1.24 -7.64
N LEU A 13 1.07 -1.91 -7.82
CA LEU A 13 1.21 -3.12 -8.65
C LEU A 13 1.46 -4.36 -7.80
N ASN A 14 2.26 -4.23 -6.75
CA ASN A 14 2.63 -5.35 -5.89
C ASN A 14 2.75 -4.91 -4.43
N VAL A 15 2.55 -5.86 -3.53
CA VAL A 15 2.74 -5.68 -2.09
C VAL A 15 3.71 -6.70 -1.54
N GLU A 16 4.67 -6.22 -0.76
CA GLU A 16 5.64 -7.03 -0.05
C GLU A 16 5.72 -6.63 1.42
N PHE A 17 6.01 -7.60 2.27
CA PHE A 17 6.31 -7.36 3.68
C PHE A 17 7.79 -7.62 3.90
N VAL A 18 8.52 -6.59 4.32
CA VAL A 18 9.97 -6.66 4.54
C VAL A 18 10.26 -6.20 5.96
N ALA A 19 10.73 -7.14 6.79
CA ALA A 19 10.91 -6.93 8.23
C ALA A 19 9.62 -6.35 8.87
N ALA A 20 9.71 -5.16 9.47
CA ALA A 20 8.60 -4.49 10.14
C ALA A 20 7.87 -3.46 9.25
N SER A 21 8.00 -3.57 7.92
CA SER A 21 7.43 -2.62 6.96
C SER A 21 6.60 -3.31 5.88
N ILE A 22 5.57 -2.62 5.40
CA ILE A 22 4.91 -2.90 4.14
C ILE A 22 5.57 -2.08 3.03
N ARG A 23 5.77 -2.68 1.87
CA ARG A 23 6.32 -2.05 0.67
C ARG A 23 5.35 -2.22 -0.49
N LEU A 24 5.02 -1.13 -1.16
CA LEU A 24 4.23 -1.13 -2.38
C LEU A 24 5.14 -0.79 -3.56
N THR A 25 5.13 -1.61 -4.60
CA THR A 25 5.70 -1.26 -5.91
C THR A 25 4.63 -0.54 -6.71
N LEU A 26 4.99 0.59 -7.32
CA LEU A 26 4.07 1.43 -8.08
C LEU A 26 4.27 1.28 -9.59
N THR A 27 3.25 1.63 -10.37
CA THR A 27 3.25 1.62 -11.85
C THR A 27 4.34 2.48 -12.48
N ASP A 28 4.80 3.50 -11.79
CA ASP A 28 5.86 4.41 -12.26
C ASP A 28 7.28 3.92 -11.91
N GLY A 29 7.40 2.68 -11.43
CA GLY A 29 8.68 2.04 -11.09
C GLY A 29 9.22 2.41 -9.71
N ARG A 30 8.55 3.29 -8.95
CA ARG A 30 8.94 3.58 -7.56
C ARG A 30 8.50 2.45 -6.63
N ALA A 31 9.19 2.34 -5.50
CA ALA A 31 8.72 1.57 -4.35
C ALA A 31 8.55 2.53 -3.16
N ILE A 32 7.39 2.48 -2.51
CA ILE A 32 7.12 3.21 -1.27
C ILE A 32 7.01 2.22 -0.12
N SER A 33 7.37 2.65 1.08
CA SER A 33 7.31 1.77 2.26
C SER A 33 6.80 2.52 3.46
N ALA A 34 6.06 1.80 4.31
CA ALA A 34 5.51 2.31 5.56
C ALA A 34 5.72 1.28 6.69
N PRO A 35 5.91 1.73 7.93
CA PRO A 35 5.99 0.83 9.08
C PRO A 35 4.67 0.07 9.28
N LEU A 36 4.73 -1.23 9.56
CA LEU A 36 3.56 -2.03 9.95
C LEU A 36 2.92 -1.52 11.24
N ALA A 37 3.67 -0.80 12.07
CA ALA A 37 3.13 -0.16 13.27
C ALA A 37 1.96 0.81 12.99
N TRP A 38 1.81 1.29 11.75
CA TRP A 38 0.68 2.14 11.35
C TRP A 38 -0.63 1.37 11.15
N SER A 39 -0.55 0.06 10.90
CA SER A 39 -1.71 -0.83 10.81
C SER A 39 -1.51 -2.03 11.74
N PRO A 40 -2.05 -1.97 12.98
CA PRO A 40 -1.98 -3.09 13.92
C PRO A 40 -2.54 -4.39 13.34
N ARG A 41 -3.56 -4.32 12.49
CA ARG A 41 -4.15 -5.50 11.82
C ARG A 41 -3.12 -6.19 10.92
N LEU A 42 -2.42 -5.44 10.08
CA LEU A 42 -1.36 -6.01 9.23
C LEU A 42 -0.14 -6.45 10.03
N ARG A 43 0.21 -5.71 11.09
CA ARG A 43 1.31 -6.07 11.99
C ARG A 43 1.08 -7.42 12.66
N ASP A 44 -0.14 -7.71 13.09
CA ASP A 44 -0.45 -8.91 13.87
C ASP A 44 -0.98 -10.06 13.00
N ALA A 45 -1.17 -9.82 11.69
CA ALA A 45 -1.62 -10.82 10.72
C ALA A 45 -0.58 -11.92 10.44
N SER A 46 -1.08 -13.13 10.18
CA SER A 46 -0.28 -14.23 9.67
C SER A 46 0.22 -13.98 8.25
N ASN A 47 1.25 -14.73 7.82
CA ASN A 47 1.74 -14.64 6.44
C ASN A 47 0.66 -14.97 5.40
N ALA A 48 -0.24 -15.91 5.71
CA ALA A 48 -1.35 -16.27 4.82
C ALA A 48 -2.34 -15.12 4.65
N GLN A 49 -2.75 -14.49 5.75
CA GLN A 49 -3.63 -13.32 5.71
C GLN A 49 -2.97 -12.15 4.98
N ARG A 50 -1.69 -11.87 5.24
CA ARG A 50 -0.92 -10.83 4.53
C ARG A 50 -0.78 -11.10 3.04
N ALA A 51 -0.69 -12.37 2.63
CA ALA A 51 -0.61 -12.76 1.22
C ALA A 51 -1.97 -12.69 0.50
N ASN A 52 -3.08 -12.72 1.24
CA ASN A 52 -4.41 -12.60 0.69
C ASN A 52 -4.84 -11.13 0.59
N TRP A 53 -4.39 -10.46 -0.47
CA TRP A 53 -4.76 -9.08 -0.77
C TRP A 53 -5.28 -8.94 -2.19
N ARG A 54 -5.98 -7.83 -2.46
CA ARG A 54 -6.41 -7.42 -3.80
C ARG A 54 -6.26 -5.92 -3.99
N LEU A 55 -5.97 -5.50 -5.22
CA LEU A 55 -6.04 -4.07 -5.58
C LEU A 55 -7.49 -3.61 -5.59
N ILE A 56 -7.70 -2.37 -5.17
CA ILE A 56 -8.98 -1.65 -5.25
C ILE A 56 -8.76 -0.29 -5.92
N GLY A 57 -9.83 0.30 -6.46
CA GLY A 57 -9.76 1.61 -7.12
C GLY A 57 -8.73 1.67 -8.24
N GLN A 58 -8.62 0.61 -9.05
CA GLN A 58 -7.58 0.51 -10.10
C GLN A 58 -6.14 0.70 -9.59
N GLY A 59 -5.86 0.24 -8.38
CA GLY A 59 -4.54 0.33 -7.75
C GLY A 59 -4.33 1.59 -6.91
N GLU A 60 -5.37 2.42 -6.70
CA GLU A 60 -5.34 3.51 -5.71
C GLU A 60 -5.24 3.01 -4.25
N GLY A 61 -5.60 1.75 -4.02
CA GLY A 61 -5.44 1.11 -2.72
C GLY A 61 -5.30 -0.40 -2.81
N VAL A 62 -5.01 -0.99 -1.65
CA VAL A 62 -4.88 -2.43 -1.43
C VAL A 62 -5.79 -2.84 -0.29
N HIS A 63 -6.58 -3.88 -0.51
CA HIS A 63 -7.54 -4.42 0.46
C HIS A 63 -7.13 -5.83 0.88
N TRP A 64 -7.16 -6.09 2.20
CA TRP A 64 -7.00 -7.40 2.81
C TRP A 64 -8.35 -7.92 3.33
N PRO A 65 -9.05 -8.80 2.59
CA PRO A 65 -10.38 -9.27 2.97
C PRO A 65 -10.41 -10.05 4.29
N ASP A 66 -9.38 -10.83 4.59
CA ASP A 66 -9.33 -11.60 5.85
C ASP A 66 -9.16 -10.73 7.10
N LEU A 67 -8.76 -9.46 6.91
CA LEU A 67 -8.44 -8.51 7.97
C LEU A 67 -9.39 -7.31 7.97
N ASP A 68 -10.24 -7.19 6.95
CA ASP A 68 -11.08 -6.01 6.69
C ASP A 68 -10.26 -4.70 6.75
N GLU A 69 -9.08 -4.70 6.12
CA GLU A 69 -8.11 -3.60 6.18
C GLU A 69 -7.80 -3.06 4.79
N ASP A 70 -7.76 -1.73 4.67
CA ASP A 70 -7.41 -1.02 3.44
C ASP A 70 -6.17 -0.15 3.64
N VAL A 71 -5.29 -0.14 2.64
CA VAL A 71 -4.14 0.77 2.56
C VAL A 71 -4.25 1.61 1.30
N SER A 72 -4.35 2.93 1.45
CA SER A 72 -4.38 3.88 0.34
C SER A 72 -2.98 4.26 -0.12
N VAL A 73 -2.74 4.21 -1.44
CA VAL A 73 -1.50 4.67 -2.06
C VAL A 73 -1.33 6.18 -1.90
N ASN A 74 -2.41 6.96 -2.03
CA ASN A 74 -2.38 8.42 -1.85
C ASN A 74 -1.96 8.80 -0.44
N THR A 75 -2.49 8.13 0.58
CA THR A 75 -2.09 8.34 1.98
C THR A 75 -0.61 8.05 2.18
N LEU A 76 -0.08 6.95 1.64
CA LEU A 76 1.34 6.62 1.76
C LEU A 76 2.26 7.58 0.98
N LEU A 77 1.75 8.17 -0.10
CA LEU A 77 2.42 9.24 -0.83
C LEU A 77 2.29 10.59 -0.10
N GLY A 78 1.41 10.75 0.88
CA GLY A 78 1.09 12.05 1.48
C GLY A 78 0.41 12.99 0.48
N LEU A 79 -0.41 12.43 -0.41
CA LEU A 79 -1.29 13.20 -1.30
C LEU A 79 -2.61 13.51 -0.60
N PRO A 80 -3.30 14.62 -0.96
CA PRO A 80 -4.63 14.91 -0.45
C PRO A 80 -5.62 13.80 -0.84
N THR A 81 -6.52 13.45 0.08
CA THR A 81 -7.60 12.46 -0.09
C THR A 81 -8.96 13.12 -0.04
#